data_AF-A0AAW0ICL5-F1
#
_entry.id   AF-A0AAW0ICL5-F1
#
_cell.length_a   1.000
_cell.length_b   1.000
_cell.length_c   1.000
_cell.angle_alpha   90.00
_cell.angle_beta   90.00
_cell.angle_gamma   90.00
#
_symmetry.space_group_name_H-M   'P 1'
#
loop_
_entity.id
_entity.type
_entity.pdbx_description
1 polymer ?
#
loop_
_entity_poly.entity_id
_entity_poly.type
_entity_poly.pdbx_seq_one_letter_code
_entity_poly.pdbx_strand_id
1 'polypeptide(L)'
;MKLRRVRSLQGCVCTQLQRVSAVSLRDSPEAKTQSPTHTPLALQMYHRIRHSECIYRVTMEKLSYHSICTSEEWQGLMHFNLPARICREIELFHFDIGPFENMWPGIFVYMIHQSCGTSCFELEKLCRFIMSVKKNYRRVPYHNWKHAVTVAHCMYAILQNNYGLFTDLERKGLLIACLCHDLDHRGFSNSYLQKFDHPLAALYSTSTMEQHHFSQTVSILQLEGHNIFSTLSSSEYEQVLEIIRKAIIATDLALYFGNRKQLEEMYQAGSLNLHNQSHRDRVIGLMMTACDLCSVTKLWPVTKLTANDIYAEFWAEGDEMKKLGIQPIPMMDRDKRDEVPQGQLGFYNAVAIPCYTTLTQILPPTEPLLKACRVEFQTLADAKAVYCVAQTGQMVLAAHAMDQGRSKDICAAELKGLCAENPSGDNLNQWEKVIRGEESALWISAPTAGKGPSEKLPVKVDD
;
A
#
# COMPACT_ATOMS: atom_id res chain seq x y z
N MET A 1 -21.78 14.14 -17.82
CA MET A 1 -20.67 14.14 -18.81
C MET A 1 -19.32 13.70 -18.21
N LYS A 2 -18.94 14.17 -17.01
CA LYS A 2 -17.65 13.84 -16.34
C LYS A 2 -17.42 12.33 -16.11
N LEU A 3 -18.43 11.59 -15.67
CA LEU A 3 -18.39 10.12 -15.50
C LEU A 3 -18.14 9.33 -16.80
N ARG A 4 -18.46 9.88 -17.98
CA ARG A 4 -18.21 9.19 -19.27
C ARG A 4 -16.73 9.22 -19.68
N ARG A 5 -15.94 10.20 -19.22
CA ARG A 5 -14.49 10.25 -19.48
C ARG A 5 -13.68 9.36 -18.55
N VAL A 6 -14.08 9.20 -17.28
CA VAL A 6 -13.39 8.28 -16.34
C VAL A 6 -13.58 6.81 -16.74
N ARG A 7 -14.70 6.48 -17.40
CA ARG A 7 -14.86 5.17 -18.05
C ARG A 7 -13.79 4.87 -19.10
N SER A 8 -13.03 5.85 -19.61
CA SER A 8 -11.87 5.60 -20.49
C SER A 8 -10.60 5.25 -19.72
N LEU A 9 -10.48 5.61 -18.43
CA LEU A 9 -9.33 5.30 -17.58
C LEU A 9 -9.43 3.89 -16.96
N GLN A 10 -10.62 3.46 -16.52
CA GLN A 10 -10.91 2.04 -16.23
C GLN A 10 -11.19 1.22 -17.50
N GLY A 11 -11.39 1.91 -18.63
CA GLY A 11 -11.82 1.30 -19.90
C GLY A 11 -10.77 0.44 -20.58
N CYS A 12 -9.50 0.44 -20.16
CA CYS A 12 -8.44 -0.30 -20.85
C CYS A 12 -8.67 -1.83 -20.85
N VAL A 13 -9.32 -2.36 -19.82
CA VAL A 13 -9.63 -3.80 -19.69
C VAL A 13 -10.81 -4.21 -20.58
N CYS A 14 -11.78 -3.31 -20.78
CA CYS A 14 -12.88 -3.56 -21.70
C CYS A 14 -12.54 -3.18 -23.16
N THR A 15 -11.59 -2.26 -23.39
CA THR A 15 -11.31 -1.74 -24.74
C THR A 15 -10.46 -2.65 -25.62
N GLN A 16 -9.69 -3.58 -25.06
CA GLN A 16 -9.05 -4.62 -25.89
C GLN A 16 -10.09 -5.58 -26.51
N LEU A 17 -11.22 -5.83 -25.82
CA LEU A 17 -12.38 -6.52 -26.40
C LEU A 17 -13.32 -5.58 -27.19
N GLN A 18 -13.42 -4.29 -26.83
CA GLN A 18 -14.26 -3.33 -27.57
C GLN A 18 -13.65 -2.88 -28.90
N ARG A 19 -12.32 -2.88 -29.08
CA ARG A 19 -11.69 -2.56 -30.37
C ARG A 19 -11.95 -3.61 -31.45
N VAL A 20 -12.24 -4.85 -31.06
CA VAL A 20 -12.72 -5.89 -31.98
C VAL A 20 -14.23 -5.75 -32.26
N SER A 21 -14.97 -5.05 -31.39
CA SER A 21 -16.44 -4.97 -31.42
C SER A 21 -17.00 -3.68 -32.04
N ALA A 22 -16.15 -2.72 -32.41
CA ALA A 22 -16.56 -1.40 -32.92
C ALA A 22 -16.32 -1.20 -34.43
N VAL A 23 -16.16 -2.28 -35.21
CA VAL A 23 -16.38 -2.20 -36.65
C VAL A 23 -17.89 -2.33 -36.88
N SER A 24 -18.55 -1.17 -37.02
CA SER A 24 -19.93 -1.09 -37.48
C SER A 24 -20.04 -1.72 -38.87
N LEU A 25 -20.47 -2.98 -38.94
CA LEU A 25 -20.89 -3.64 -40.19
C LEU A 25 -22.23 -3.09 -40.73
N ARG A 26 -22.63 -1.86 -40.37
CA ARG A 26 -23.86 -1.23 -40.89
C ARG A 26 -23.64 -0.20 -41.98
N ASP A 27 -22.40 0.24 -42.25
CA ASP A 27 -22.14 1.32 -43.21
C ASP A 27 -21.02 0.99 -44.24
N SER A 28 -20.87 -0.27 -44.66
CA SER A 28 -20.07 -0.57 -45.87
C SER A 28 -20.96 -1.16 -46.98
N PRO A 29 -21.02 -0.55 -48.18
CA PRO A 29 -21.77 -1.07 -49.33
C PRO A 29 -21.28 -2.45 -49.83
N GLU A 30 -20.19 -2.98 -49.29
CA GLU A 30 -19.54 -4.22 -49.76
C GLU A 30 -20.02 -5.49 -49.04
N ALA A 31 -20.91 -5.38 -48.04
CA ALA A 31 -21.45 -6.52 -47.28
C ALA A 31 -22.56 -7.31 -48.00
N LYS A 32 -22.51 -7.43 -49.34
CA LYS A 32 -23.50 -8.19 -50.13
C LYS A 32 -22.96 -9.45 -50.82
N THR A 33 -21.71 -9.85 -50.58
CA THR A 33 -21.10 -10.98 -51.29
C THR A 33 -20.20 -11.87 -50.41
N GLN A 34 -20.63 -12.22 -49.19
CA GLN A 34 -19.97 -13.28 -48.41
C GLN A 34 -20.98 -14.26 -47.81
N SER A 35 -20.60 -15.55 -47.85
CA SER A 35 -21.42 -16.74 -47.61
C SER A 35 -22.08 -16.81 -46.21
N PRO A 36 -23.17 -17.58 -46.03
CA PRO A 36 -23.97 -17.57 -44.79
C PRO A 36 -23.34 -18.35 -43.61
N THR A 37 -22.09 -18.81 -43.71
CA THR A 37 -21.54 -19.83 -42.81
C THR A 37 -20.81 -19.28 -41.58
N HIS A 38 -20.48 -17.98 -41.53
CA HIS A 38 -19.71 -17.38 -40.42
C HIS A 38 -20.50 -16.46 -39.47
N THR A 39 -21.73 -16.10 -39.81
CA THR A 39 -22.61 -15.21 -39.02
C THR A 39 -23.21 -15.82 -37.74
N PRO A 40 -23.53 -17.13 -37.65
CA PRO A 40 -24.17 -17.69 -36.45
C PRO A 40 -23.23 -17.74 -35.24
N LEU A 41 -21.95 -18.09 -35.45
CA LEU A 41 -20.98 -18.25 -34.37
C LEU A 41 -20.61 -16.89 -33.74
N ALA A 42 -20.40 -15.87 -34.56
CA ALA A 42 -20.13 -14.51 -34.08
C ALA A 42 -21.32 -13.93 -33.29
N LEU A 43 -22.55 -14.16 -33.76
CA LEU A 43 -23.76 -13.75 -33.06
C LEU A 43 -23.95 -14.51 -31.74
N GLN A 44 -23.67 -15.82 -31.72
CA GLN A 44 -23.69 -16.63 -30.49
C GLN A 44 -22.63 -16.17 -29.48
N MET A 45 -21.40 -15.86 -29.94
CA MET A 45 -20.34 -15.30 -29.09
C MET A 45 -20.77 -13.94 -28.52
N TYR A 46 -21.34 -13.06 -29.35
CA TYR A 46 -21.87 -11.77 -28.89
C TYR A 46 -22.98 -11.94 -27.84
N HIS A 47 -23.93 -12.83 -28.06
CA HIS A 47 -24.98 -13.13 -27.08
C HIS A 47 -24.40 -13.69 -25.77
N ARG A 48 -23.41 -14.59 -25.83
CA ARG A 48 -22.72 -15.10 -24.64
C ARG A 48 -21.98 -14.00 -23.88
N ILE A 49 -21.31 -13.09 -24.57
CA ILE A 49 -20.62 -11.94 -23.95
C ILE A 49 -21.64 -11.02 -23.28
N ARG A 50 -22.71 -10.62 -23.98
CA ARG A 50 -23.79 -9.79 -23.42
C ARG A 50 -24.47 -10.44 -22.22
N HIS A 51 -24.71 -11.76 -22.28
CA HIS A 51 -25.29 -12.51 -21.16
C HIS A 51 -24.34 -12.55 -19.96
N SER A 52 -23.04 -12.81 -20.20
CA SER A 52 -21.99 -12.75 -19.16
C SER A 52 -21.90 -11.35 -18.52
N GLU A 53 -21.95 -10.28 -19.32
CA GLU A 53 -21.99 -8.90 -18.81
C GLU A 53 -23.23 -8.61 -17.95
N CYS A 54 -24.40 -9.15 -18.31
CA CYS A 54 -25.62 -9.00 -17.51
C CYS A 54 -25.52 -9.74 -16.17
N ILE A 55 -25.04 -10.98 -16.18
CA ILE A 55 -24.77 -11.75 -14.94
C ILE A 55 -23.76 -11.00 -14.07
N TYR A 56 -22.70 -10.49 -14.68
CA TYR A 56 -21.68 -9.70 -13.98
C TYR A 56 -22.29 -8.46 -13.32
N ARG A 57 -23.11 -7.69 -14.05
CA ARG A 57 -23.79 -6.50 -13.49
C ARG A 57 -24.68 -6.83 -12.30
N VAL A 58 -25.52 -7.87 -12.40
CA VAL A 58 -26.39 -8.29 -11.29
C VAL A 58 -25.57 -8.80 -10.11
N THR A 59 -24.50 -9.55 -10.37
CA THR A 59 -23.57 -10.00 -9.33
C THR A 59 -22.92 -8.81 -8.63
N MET A 60 -22.47 -7.81 -9.38
CA MET A 60 -21.86 -6.61 -8.80
C MET A 60 -22.85 -5.79 -7.98
N GLU A 61 -24.11 -5.71 -8.41
CA GLU A 61 -25.18 -5.05 -7.64
C GLU A 61 -25.50 -5.79 -6.34
N LYS A 62 -25.48 -7.12 -6.34
CA LYS A 62 -25.61 -7.91 -5.11
C LYS A 62 -24.43 -7.72 -4.16
N LEU A 63 -23.21 -7.66 -4.71
CA LEU A 63 -21.99 -7.44 -3.92
C LEU A 63 -21.95 -6.01 -3.35
N SER A 64 -22.40 -5.01 -4.11
CA SER A 64 -22.38 -3.61 -3.68
C SER A 64 -23.26 -3.37 -2.45
N TYR A 65 -24.33 -4.13 -2.26
CA TYR A 65 -25.16 -4.06 -1.05
C TYR A 65 -24.35 -4.27 0.24
N HIS A 66 -23.34 -5.14 0.20
CA HIS A 66 -22.47 -5.42 1.35
C HIS A 66 -21.28 -4.45 1.47
N SER A 67 -20.94 -3.76 0.38
CA SER A 67 -19.82 -2.82 0.29
C SER A 67 -20.21 -1.34 0.49
N ILE A 68 -21.51 -1.00 0.42
CA ILE A 68 -22.01 0.37 0.56
C ILE A 68 -22.48 0.61 2.01
N CYS A 69 -22.22 1.80 2.55
CA CYS A 69 -22.71 2.19 3.86
C CYS A 69 -24.25 2.26 3.91
N THR A 70 -24.82 1.91 5.07
CA THR A 70 -26.24 2.09 5.37
C THR A 70 -26.56 3.57 5.65
N SER A 71 -27.85 3.94 5.60
CA SER A 71 -28.31 5.28 5.96
C SER A 71 -27.87 5.68 7.36
N GLU A 72 -28.02 4.76 8.30
CA GLU A 72 -27.76 4.98 9.72
C GLU A 72 -26.28 5.27 9.98
N GLU A 73 -25.38 4.58 9.26
CA GLU A 73 -23.93 4.75 9.38
C GLU A 73 -23.47 6.15 8.96
N TRP A 74 -23.85 6.63 7.77
CA TRP A 74 -23.39 7.96 7.33
C TRP A 74 -24.14 9.10 8.01
N GLN A 75 -25.41 8.92 8.37
CA GLN A 75 -26.16 9.90 9.18
C GLN A 75 -25.58 10.01 10.58
N GLY A 76 -25.18 8.89 11.21
CA GLY A 76 -24.49 8.90 12.50
C GLY A 76 -23.19 9.70 12.46
N LEU A 77 -22.41 9.54 11.37
CA LEU A 77 -21.18 10.30 11.17
C LEU A 77 -21.43 11.81 10.95
N MET A 78 -22.50 12.19 10.24
CA MET A 78 -22.81 13.62 10.02
C MET A 78 -23.05 14.40 11.31
N HIS A 79 -23.62 13.75 12.33
CA HIS A 79 -23.91 14.37 13.62
C HIS A 79 -22.79 14.18 14.65
N PHE A 80 -21.72 13.47 14.28
CA PHE A 80 -20.61 13.19 15.18
C PHE A 80 -19.75 14.44 15.39
N ASN A 81 -19.52 14.79 16.65
CA ASN A 81 -18.63 15.87 17.03
C ASN A 81 -17.43 15.32 17.80
N LEU A 82 -16.23 15.71 17.38
CA LEU A 82 -15.01 15.24 17.99
C LEU A 82 -14.74 15.97 19.32
N PRO A 83 -14.36 15.26 20.41
CA PRO A 83 -14.08 15.90 21.69
C PRO A 83 -12.88 16.87 21.58
N ALA A 84 -12.99 18.05 22.21
CA ALA A 84 -11.99 19.12 22.13
C ALA A 84 -10.56 18.70 22.55
N ARG A 85 -10.44 17.69 23.43
CA ARG A 85 -9.14 17.09 23.78
C ARG A 85 -8.48 16.43 22.56
N ILE A 86 -9.24 15.64 21.81
CA ILE A 86 -8.74 14.91 20.64
C ILE A 86 -8.38 15.88 19.52
N CYS A 87 -9.14 16.96 19.35
CA CYS A 87 -8.81 18.01 18.37
C CYS A 87 -7.40 18.61 18.58
N ARG A 88 -6.91 18.68 19.84
CA ARG A 88 -5.53 19.12 20.12
C ARG A 88 -4.50 18.04 19.86
N GLU A 89 -4.83 16.78 20.15
CA GLU A 89 -3.90 15.66 20.00
C GLU A 89 -3.69 15.30 18.51
N ILE A 90 -4.70 15.44 17.65
CA ILE A 90 -4.62 15.19 16.19
C ILE A 90 -3.59 16.06 15.46
N GLU A 91 -3.20 17.22 16.01
CA GLU A 91 -2.18 18.07 15.40
C GLU A 91 -0.76 17.51 15.57
N LEU A 92 -0.57 16.48 16.39
CA LEU A 92 0.73 15.95 16.79
C LEU A 92 1.08 14.68 16.00
N PHE A 93 2.30 14.63 15.43
CA PHE A 93 2.79 13.44 14.70
C PHE A 93 2.71 12.13 15.50
N HIS A 94 2.95 12.19 16.81
CA HIS A 94 2.96 11.01 17.69
C HIS A 94 1.57 10.54 18.13
N PHE A 95 0.49 11.22 17.70
CA PHE A 95 -0.87 10.80 18.02
C PHE A 95 -1.13 9.37 17.54
N ASP A 96 -1.69 8.58 18.46
CA ASP A 96 -2.14 7.21 18.23
C ASP A 96 -3.66 7.19 18.23
N ILE A 97 -4.24 6.79 17.10
CA ILE A 97 -5.69 6.68 16.95
C ILE A 97 -6.24 5.44 17.67
N GLY A 98 -5.40 4.47 18.05
CA GLY A 98 -5.77 3.15 18.54
C GLY A 98 -6.86 3.15 19.62
N PRO A 99 -6.75 3.96 20.69
CA PRO A 99 -7.76 4.04 21.75
C PRO A 99 -9.14 4.60 21.32
N PHE A 100 -9.28 5.10 20.09
CA PHE A 100 -10.44 5.88 19.65
C PHE A 100 -11.18 5.26 18.45
N GLU A 101 -11.30 3.92 18.40
CA GLU A 101 -11.86 3.16 17.26
C GLU A 101 -13.22 3.67 16.76
N ASN A 102 -14.13 3.99 17.68
CA ASN A 102 -15.45 4.52 17.34
C ASN A 102 -15.42 5.93 16.74
N MET A 103 -14.29 6.65 16.85
CA MET A 103 -14.14 8.03 16.40
C MET A 103 -13.38 8.16 15.08
N TRP A 104 -12.73 7.10 14.58
CA TRP A 104 -11.87 7.18 13.38
C TRP A 104 -12.52 7.84 12.16
N PRO A 105 -13.78 7.54 11.78
CA PRO A 105 -14.42 8.25 10.68
C PRO A 105 -14.59 9.75 10.95
N GLY A 106 -14.93 10.12 12.20
CA GLY A 106 -15.08 11.52 12.64
C GLY A 106 -13.75 12.26 12.71
N ILE A 107 -12.67 11.57 13.09
CA ILE A 107 -11.29 12.08 13.03
C ILE A 107 -10.96 12.45 11.58
N PHE A 108 -11.28 11.59 10.60
CA PHE A 108 -11.04 11.90 9.19
C PHE A 108 -11.87 13.08 8.68
N VAL A 109 -13.16 13.19 9.06
CA VAL A 109 -13.98 14.38 8.76
C VAL A 109 -13.33 15.65 9.32
N TYR A 110 -12.86 15.62 10.58
CA TYR A 110 -12.16 16.74 11.20
C TYR A 110 -10.90 17.13 10.41
N MET A 111 -10.05 16.17 10.05
CA MET A 111 -8.82 16.43 9.29
C MET A 111 -9.10 17.08 7.93
N ILE A 112 -10.14 16.62 7.23
CA ILE A 112 -10.59 17.22 5.97
C ILE A 112 -11.06 18.66 6.19
N HIS A 113 -11.90 18.91 7.20
CA HIS A 113 -12.40 20.25 7.48
C HIS A 113 -11.29 21.22 7.88
N GLN A 114 -10.30 20.79 8.67
CA GLN A 114 -9.17 21.62 9.06
C GLN A 114 -8.21 21.90 7.90
N SER A 115 -7.93 20.90 7.06
CA SER A 115 -6.93 21.05 5.98
C SER A 115 -7.50 21.69 4.70
N CYS A 116 -8.79 21.43 4.41
CA CYS A 116 -9.43 21.81 3.14
C CYS A 116 -10.61 22.79 3.33
N GLY A 117 -11.09 23.00 4.55
CA GLY A 117 -12.26 23.83 4.85
C GLY A 117 -13.57 23.03 4.86
N THR A 118 -14.54 23.48 5.67
CA THR A 118 -15.84 22.80 5.85
C THR A 118 -16.72 22.76 4.60
N SER A 119 -16.53 23.71 3.68
CA SER A 119 -17.26 23.78 2.41
C SER A 119 -16.57 23.07 1.25
N CYS A 120 -15.43 22.39 1.48
CA CYS A 120 -14.67 21.75 0.40
C CYS A 120 -15.40 20.56 -0.24
N PHE A 121 -16.21 19.87 0.57
CA PHE A 121 -17.04 18.74 0.16
C PHE A 121 -18.44 18.90 0.72
N GLU A 122 -19.42 18.37 0.00
CA GLU A 122 -20.77 18.20 0.54
C GLU A 122 -20.73 17.14 1.65
N LEU A 123 -21.05 17.54 2.89
CA LEU A 123 -20.87 16.71 4.09
C LEU A 123 -21.56 15.35 3.96
N GLU A 124 -22.76 15.32 3.38
CA GLU A 124 -23.51 14.09 3.14
C GLU A 124 -22.75 13.09 2.26
N LYS A 125 -22.19 13.57 1.14
CA LYS A 125 -21.37 12.74 0.22
C LYS A 125 -20.07 12.31 0.87
N LEU A 126 -19.45 13.19 1.66
CA LEU A 126 -18.22 12.88 2.40
C LEU A 126 -18.45 11.76 3.42
N CYS A 127 -19.52 11.85 4.21
CA CYS A 127 -19.86 10.81 5.19
C CYS A 127 -20.18 9.47 4.53
N ARG A 128 -20.93 9.47 3.41
CA ARG A 128 -21.16 8.24 2.62
C ARG A 128 -19.87 7.64 2.09
N PHE A 129 -19.02 8.48 1.48
CA PHE A 129 -17.74 8.07 0.96
C PHE A 129 -16.88 7.40 2.04
N ILE A 130 -16.69 8.06 3.20
CA ILE A 130 -15.87 7.54 4.31
C ILE A 130 -16.41 6.20 4.83
N MET A 131 -17.72 6.09 5.05
CA MET A 131 -18.31 4.87 5.60
C MET A 131 -18.29 3.71 4.60
N SER A 132 -18.43 3.97 3.30
CA SER A 132 -18.24 2.95 2.27
C SER A 132 -16.76 2.55 2.12
N VAL A 133 -15.82 3.50 2.18
CA VAL A 133 -14.37 3.19 2.22
C VAL A 133 -14.06 2.26 3.39
N LYS A 134 -14.54 2.59 4.61
CA LYS A 134 -14.40 1.75 5.80
C LYS A 134 -14.91 0.31 5.56
N LYS A 135 -16.08 0.14 4.93
CA LYS A 135 -16.64 -1.19 4.63
C LYS A 135 -15.86 -1.99 3.60
N ASN A 136 -15.11 -1.33 2.72
CA ASN A 136 -14.30 -1.99 1.71
C ASN A 136 -12.86 -2.31 2.19
N TYR A 137 -12.52 -1.96 3.44
CA TYR A 137 -11.36 -2.55 4.11
C TYR A 137 -11.71 -3.92 4.68
N ARG A 138 -10.84 -4.90 4.42
CA ARG A 138 -11.01 -6.26 4.91
C ARG A 138 -10.56 -6.38 6.38
N ARG A 139 -10.98 -7.47 7.01
CA ARG A 139 -10.50 -7.88 8.33
C ARG A 139 -9.20 -8.67 8.18
N VAL A 140 -8.13 -7.97 7.85
CA VAL A 140 -6.75 -8.49 7.86
C VAL A 140 -5.98 -7.89 9.05
N PRO A 141 -4.92 -8.54 9.56
CA PRO A 141 -4.24 -8.09 10.78
C PRO A 141 -3.70 -6.66 10.71
N TYR A 142 -3.06 -6.26 9.61
CA TYR A 142 -2.39 -4.96 9.48
C TYR A 142 -3.03 -4.02 8.45
N HIS A 143 -3.13 -4.43 7.18
CA HIS A 143 -3.60 -3.55 6.08
C HIS A 143 -5.13 -3.39 6.08
N ASN A 144 -5.65 -2.78 7.15
CA ASN A 144 -7.06 -2.64 7.47
C ASN A 144 -7.45 -1.16 7.71
N TRP A 145 -8.69 -0.92 8.12
CA TRP A 145 -9.22 0.43 8.34
C TRP A 145 -8.40 1.26 9.36
N LYS A 146 -7.83 0.64 10.40
CA LYS A 146 -6.98 1.33 11.37
C LYS A 146 -5.72 1.88 10.69
N HIS A 147 -5.07 1.07 9.87
CA HIS A 147 -3.89 1.47 9.14
C HIS A 147 -4.20 2.66 8.21
N ALA A 148 -5.26 2.57 7.41
CA ALA A 148 -5.69 3.65 6.51
C ALA A 148 -5.89 5.00 7.22
N VAL A 149 -6.56 5.01 8.38
CA VAL A 149 -6.79 6.23 9.17
C VAL A 149 -5.49 6.74 9.79
N THR A 150 -4.59 5.84 10.20
CA THR A 150 -3.27 6.17 10.75
C THR A 150 -2.41 6.87 9.71
N VAL A 151 -2.39 6.35 8.47
CA VAL A 151 -1.68 6.93 7.32
C VAL A 151 -2.28 8.29 6.95
N ALA A 152 -3.61 8.39 6.88
CA ALA A 152 -4.29 9.66 6.60
C ALA A 152 -3.99 10.73 7.67
N HIS A 153 -3.90 10.33 8.94
CA HIS A 153 -3.50 11.22 10.02
C HIS A 153 -2.05 11.69 9.89
N CYS A 154 -1.12 10.80 9.54
CA CYS A 154 0.27 11.23 9.29
C CYS A 154 0.32 12.26 8.16
N MET A 155 -0.40 12.03 7.06
CA MET A 155 -0.49 12.97 5.94
C MET A 155 -1.08 14.31 6.38
N TYR A 156 -2.16 14.30 7.18
CA TYR A 156 -2.72 15.51 7.77
C TYR A 156 -1.66 16.30 8.54
N ALA A 157 -0.94 15.66 9.47
CA ALA A 157 0.10 16.32 10.26
C ALA A 157 1.23 16.90 9.38
N ILE A 158 1.66 16.18 8.32
CA ILE A 158 2.63 16.72 7.36
C ILE A 158 2.08 17.96 6.65
N LEU A 159 0.84 17.91 6.15
CA LEU A 159 0.22 19.02 5.43
C LEU A 159 0.02 20.26 6.32
N GLN A 160 -0.40 20.09 7.58
CA GLN A 160 -0.59 21.19 8.52
C GLN A 160 0.74 21.88 8.86
N ASN A 161 1.81 21.10 9.05
CA ASN A 161 3.14 21.64 9.35
C ASN A 161 3.87 22.22 8.12
N ASN A 162 3.32 22.01 6.91
CA ASN A 162 3.86 22.51 5.65
C ASN A 162 2.79 23.31 4.88
N TYR A 163 1.94 24.03 5.62
CA TYR A 163 0.85 24.79 5.05
C TYR A 163 1.35 25.84 4.05
N GLY A 164 0.66 25.96 2.91
CA GLY A 164 1.04 26.85 1.82
C GLY A 164 1.96 26.25 0.75
N LEU A 165 2.61 25.11 1.02
CA LEU A 165 3.41 24.42 -0.01
C LEU A 165 2.57 23.60 -0.99
N PHE A 166 1.39 23.15 -0.56
CA PHE A 166 0.48 22.30 -1.34
C PHE A 166 -0.84 23.02 -1.62
N THR A 167 -1.31 22.92 -2.86
CA THR A 167 -2.59 23.46 -3.31
C THR A 167 -3.76 22.75 -2.65
N ASP A 168 -4.94 23.38 -2.63
CA ASP A 168 -6.15 22.78 -2.06
C ASP A 168 -6.51 21.47 -2.77
N LEU A 169 -6.23 21.37 -4.08
CA LEU A 169 -6.46 20.17 -4.89
C LEU A 169 -5.51 19.02 -4.51
N GLU A 170 -4.24 19.33 -4.23
CA GLU A 170 -3.29 18.36 -3.70
C GLU A 170 -3.68 17.91 -2.29
N ARG A 171 -3.99 18.83 -1.36
CA ARG A 171 -4.35 18.46 0.02
C ARG A 171 -5.55 17.52 0.07
N LYS A 172 -6.62 17.84 -0.67
CA LYS A 172 -7.81 16.98 -0.75
C LYS A 172 -7.50 15.64 -1.44
N GLY A 173 -6.69 15.65 -2.49
CA GLY A 173 -6.28 14.44 -3.20
C GLY A 173 -5.46 13.50 -2.32
N LEU A 174 -4.49 14.04 -1.58
CA LEU A 174 -3.57 13.27 -0.74
C LEU A 174 -4.27 12.67 0.48
N LEU A 175 -5.14 13.42 1.17
CA LEU A 175 -5.91 12.86 2.30
C LEU A 175 -6.84 11.72 1.84
N ILE A 176 -7.49 11.87 0.68
CA ILE A 176 -8.33 10.81 0.09
C ILE A 176 -7.47 9.63 -0.39
N ALA A 177 -6.31 9.88 -0.99
CA ALA A 177 -5.38 8.83 -1.40
C ALA A 177 -4.92 8.00 -0.20
N CYS A 178 -4.44 8.63 0.89
CA CYS A 178 -4.03 7.94 2.11
C CYS A 178 -5.15 7.08 2.71
N LEU A 179 -6.39 7.59 2.74
CA LEU A 179 -7.51 6.82 3.26
C LEU A 179 -7.84 5.58 2.39
N CYS A 180 -7.54 5.64 1.10
CA CYS A 180 -7.95 4.62 0.13
C CYS A 180 -6.81 3.72 -0.37
N HIS A 181 -5.57 3.97 0.05
CA HIS A 181 -4.39 3.39 -0.59
C HIS A 181 -4.29 1.87 -0.48
N ASP A 182 -4.98 1.26 0.49
CA ASP A 182 -5.02 -0.19 0.76
C ASP A 182 -6.42 -0.81 0.61
N LEU A 183 -7.34 -0.15 -0.10
CA LEU A 183 -8.72 -0.63 -0.25
C LEU A 183 -8.79 -2.06 -0.82
N ASP A 184 -9.54 -2.95 -0.18
CA ASP A 184 -9.64 -4.38 -0.55
C ASP A 184 -8.29 -5.14 -0.45
N HIS A 185 -7.33 -4.69 0.38
CA HIS A 185 -6.11 -5.46 0.66
C HIS A 185 -6.46 -6.84 1.25
N ARG A 186 -5.79 -7.89 0.74
CA ARG A 186 -6.18 -9.30 0.98
C ARG A 186 -5.28 -10.03 1.96
N GLY A 187 -4.25 -9.36 2.48
CA GLY A 187 -3.22 -9.99 3.31
C GLY A 187 -2.14 -10.70 2.49
N PHE A 188 -1.97 -10.32 1.23
CA PHE A 188 -1.00 -10.93 0.32
C PHE A 188 -0.19 -9.87 -0.41
N SER A 189 1.12 -10.06 -0.43
CA SER A 189 2.08 -9.21 -1.13
C SER A 189 1.97 -9.31 -2.66
N ASN A 190 2.45 -8.29 -3.38
CA ASN A 190 2.57 -8.33 -4.85
C ASN A 190 3.38 -9.56 -5.31
N SER A 191 4.43 -9.92 -4.57
CA SER A 191 5.28 -11.10 -4.82
C SER A 191 4.49 -12.41 -4.75
N TYR A 192 3.60 -12.56 -3.77
CA TYR A 192 2.71 -13.72 -3.67
C TYR A 192 1.77 -13.80 -4.89
N LEU A 193 1.09 -12.69 -5.21
CA LEU A 193 0.11 -12.66 -6.31
C LEU A 193 0.72 -13.01 -7.66
N GLN A 194 1.93 -12.51 -7.93
CA GLN A 194 2.68 -12.84 -9.15
C GLN A 194 3.12 -14.31 -9.16
N LYS A 195 3.60 -14.83 -8.03
CA LYS A 195 4.09 -16.21 -7.94
C LYS A 195 3.00 -17.27 -8.13
N PHE A 196 1.77 -16.95 -7.76
CA PHE A 196 0.64 -17.88 -7.84
C PHE A 196 -0.35 -17.53 -8.95
N ASP A 197 0.09 -16.76 -9.96
CA ASP A 197 -0.71 -16.38 -11.15
C ASP A 197 -2.12 -15.87 -10.79
N HIS A 198 -2.21 -15.09 -9.70
CA HIS A 198 -3.50 -14.58 -9.25
C HIS A 198 -4.12 -13.67 -10.34
N PRO A 199 -5.45 -13.69 -10.56
CA PRO A 199 -6.08 -12.89 -11.61
C PRO A 199 -5.75 -11.39 -11.58
N LEU A 200 -5.47 -10.83 -10.39
CA LEU A 200 -4.99 -9.45 -10.25
C LEU A 200 -3.59 -9.25 -10.88
N ALA A 201 -2.67 -10.21 -10.73
CA ALA A 201 -1.35 -10.13 -11.34
C ALA A 201 -1.41 -10.25 -12.88
N ALA A 202 -2.38 -11.01 -13.40
CA ALA A 202 -2.66 -11.04 -14.84
C ALA A 202 -3.25 -9.71 -15.35
N LEU A 203 -4.01 -9.01 -14.51
CA LEU A 203 -4.63 -7.72 -14.85
C LEU A 203 -3.65 -6.54 -14.74
N TYR A 204 -2.78 -6.59 -13.74
CA TYR A 204 -1.83 -5.53 -13.38
C TYR A 204 -0.44 -6.14 -13.23
N SER A 205 0.44 -5.90 -14.21
CA SER A 205 1.78 -6.48 -14.26
C SER A 205 2.79 -5.82 -13.31
N THR A 206 2.56 -4.58 -12.89
CA THR A 206 3.42 -3.82 -11.95
C THR A 206 2.55 -3.14 -10.90
N SER A 207 3.03 -3.05 -9.67
CA SER A 207 2.29 -2.45 -8.54
C SER A 207 0.84 -2.98 -8.49
N THR A 208 0.74 -4.32 -8.44
CA THR A 208 -0.49 -5.07 -8.71
C THR A 208 -1.62 -4.67 -7.77
N MET A 209 -1.34 -4.65 -6.46
CA MET A 209 -2.30 -4.27 -5.44
C MET A 209 -2.57 -2.77 -5.47
N GLU A 210 -1.57 -1.92 -5.69
CA GLU A 210 -1.73 -0.46 -5.70
C GLU A 210 -2.63 -0.01 -6.87
N GLN A 211 -2.52 -0.65 -8.04
CA GLN A 211 -3.45 -0.44 -9.15
C GLN A 211 -4.87 -0.89 -8.81
N HIS A 212 -5.02 -2.01 -8.09
CA HIS A 212 -6.31 -2.49 -7.61
C HIS A 212 -6.93 -1.52 -6.59
N HIS A 213 -6.16 -1.02 -5.63
CA HIS A 213 -6.59 -0.02 -4.63
C HIS A 213 -7.08 1.27 -5.28
N PHE A 214 -6.36 1.78 -6.29
CA PHE A 214 -6.84 2.91 -7.08
C PHE A 214 -8.14 2.59 -7.84
N SER A 215 -8.25 1.40 -8.42
CA SER A 215 -9.48 0.95 -9.09
C SER A 215 -10.67 0.87 -8.13
N GLN A 216 -10.46 0.39 -6.89
CA GLN A 216 -11.47 0.40 -5.82
C GLN A 216 -11.89 1.82 -5.47
N THR A 217 -10.92 2.73 -5.31
CA THR A 217 -11.16 4.15 -5.03
C THR A 217 -12.07 4.78 -6.08
N VAL A 218 -11.76 4.58 -7.37
CA VAL A 218 -12.57 5.07 -8.49
C VAL A 218 -13.96 4.43 -8.48
N SER A 219 -14.06 3.15 -8.15
CA SER A 219 -15.34 2.44 -8.09
C SER A 219 -16.27 3.00 -7.01
N ILE A 220 -15.74 3.32 -5.81
CA ILE A 220 -16.50 3.97 -4.74
C ILE A 220 -16.94 5.39 -5.15
N LEU A 221 -16.06 6.17 -5.79
CA LEU A 221 -16.41 7.51 -6.30
C LEU A 221 -17.50 7.51 -7.38
N GLN A 222 -17.72 6.37 -8.05
CA GLN A 222 -18.76 6.20 -9.07
C GLN A 222 -20.13 5.82 -8.48
N LEU A 223 -20.20 5.45 -7.20
CA LEU A 223 -21.45 5.16 -6.53
C LEU A 223 -22.33 6.41 -6.40
N GLU A 224 -23.65 6.21 -6.42
CA GLU A 224 -24.62 7.28 -6.24
C GLU A 224 -24.44 7.94 -4.88
N GLY A 225 -24.38 9.28 -4.85
CA GLY A 225 -24.17 10.03 -3.61
C GLY A 225 -22.78 9.91 -2.96
N HIS A 226 -21.79 9.32 -3.63
CA HIS A 226 -20.42 9.15 -3.08
C HIS A 226 -19.36 10.01 -3.77
N ASN A 227 -19.69 10.63 -4.91
CA ASN A 227 -18.71 11.45 -5.64
C ASN A 227 -18.48 12.80 -4.95
N ILE A 228 -17.55 12.82 -4.00
CA ILE A 228 -17.14 14.01 -3.25
C ILE A 228 -16.52 15.09 -4.16
N PHE A 229 -15.96 14.70 -5.31
CA PHE A 229 -15.35 15.61 -6.29
C PHE A 229 -16.35 16.15 -7.33
N SER A 230 -17.65 15.88 -7.18
CA SER A 230 -18.67 16.24 -8.19
C SER A 230 -18.77 17.74 -8.49
N THR A 231 -18.41 18.60 -7.53
CA THR A 231 -18.43 20.07 -7.66
C THR A 231 -17.22 20.64 -8.40
N LEU A 232 -16.11 19.90 -8.51
CA LEU A 232 -14.92 20.34 -9.24
C LEU A 232 -15.20 20.51 -10.73
N SER A 233 -14.47 21.40 -11.42
CA SER A 233 -14.50 21.43 -12.90
C SER A 233 -14.01 20.10 -13.49
N SER A 234 -14.29 19.86 -14.78
CA SER A 234 -13.82 18.63 -15.43
C SER A 234 -12.29 18.50 -15.42
N SER A 235 -11.56 19.63 -15.55
CA SER A 235 -10.10 19.64 -15.52
C SER A 235 -9.57 19.35 -14.12
N GLU A 236 -10.11 20.00 -13.09
CA GLU A 236 -9.71 19.72 -11.69
C GLU A 236 -10.05 18.29 -11.27
N TYR A 237 -11.16 17.74 -11.77
CA TYR A 237 -11.54 16.35 -11.52
C TYR A 237 -10.52 15.37 -12.14
N GLU A 238 -10.09 15.62 -13.38
CA GLU A 238 -9.04 14.82 -14.02
C GLU A 238 -7.70 14.95 -13.26
N GLN A 239 -7.34 16.17 -12.84
CA GLN A 239 -6.13 16.43 -12.06
C GLN A 239 -6.13 15.75 -10.69
N VAL A 240 -7.22 15.83 -9.92
CA VAL A 240 -7.28 15.21 -8.58
C VAL A 240 -7.25 13.68 -8.66
N LEU A 241 -7.89 13.09 -9.69
CA LEU A 241 -7.78 11.65 -9.90
C LEU A 241 -6.35 11.22 -10.26
N GLU A 242 -5.62 12.04 -11.01
CA GLU A 242 -4.23 11.75 -11.34
C GLU A 242 -3.31 11.91 -10.11
N ILE A 243 -3.56 12.90 -9.24
CA ILE A 243 -2.89 13.04 -7.94
C ILE A 243 -3.12 11.79 -7.10
N ILE A 244 -4.39 11.37 -6.94
CA ILE A 244 -4.75 10.18 -6.16
C ILE A 244 -4.07 8.94 -6.75
N ARG A 245 -4.11 8.77 -8.08
CA ARG A 245 -3.48 7.64 -8.77
C ARG A 245 -1.99 7.58 -8.48
N LYS A 246 -1.25 8.68 -8.72
CA LYS A 246 0.20 8.72 -8.49
C LYS A 246 0.54 8.49 -7.02
N ALA A 247 -0.24 9.06 -6.11
CA ALA A 247 -0.04 8.91 -4.68
C ALA A 247 -0.21 7.45 -4.21
N ILE A 248 -1.29 6.79 -4.62
CA ILE A 248 -1.54 5.36 -4.28
C ILE A 248 -0.47 4.47 -4.92
N ILE A 249 -0.11 4.67 -6.20
CA ILE A 249 0.94 3.85 -6.83
C ILE A 249 2.30 4.03 -6.14
N ALA A 250 2.59 5.21 -5.59
CA ALA A 250 3.85 5.47 -4.89
C ALA A 250 3.97 4.78 -3.53
N THR A 251 2.93 4.12 -3.01
CA THR A 251 3.04 3.30 -1.79
C THR A 251 3.71 1.96 -2.05
N ASP A 252 3.84 1.54 -3.32
CA ASP A 252 4.67 0.39 -3.70
C ASP A 252 6.14 0.66 -3.35
N LEU A 253 6.65 -0.02 -2.33
CA LEU A 253 8.03 0.12 -1.88
C LEU A 253 9.06 -0.21 -2.99
N ALA A 254 8.70 -0.96 -4.04
CA ALA A 254 9.57 -1.19 -5.18
C ALA A 254 9.96 0.13 -5.87
N LEU A 255 9.02 1.08 -5.93
CA LEU A 255 9.22 2.40 -6.54
C LEU A 255 9.93 3.39 -5.61
N TYR A 256 9.80 3.19 -4.29
CA TYR A 256 10.40 4.05 -3.28
C TYR A 256 11.91 4.21 -3.45
N PHE A 257 12.66 3.12 -3.64
CA PHE A 257 14.13 3.18 -3.70
C PHE A 257 14.65 4.07 -4.84
N GLY A 258 14.05 3.93 -6.03
CA GLY A 258 14.38 4.79 -7.17
C GLY A 258 14.01 6.24 -6.92
N ASN A 259 12.81 6.48 -6.37
CA ASN A 259 12.34 7.83 -6.06
C ASN A 259 13.23 8.53 -5.02
N ARG A 260 13.52 7.87 -3.89
CA ARG A 260 14.33 8.42 -2.80
C ARG A 260 15.75 8.74 -3.26
N LYS A 261 16.37 7.85 -4.05
CA LYS A 261 17.71 8.11 -4.62
C LYS A 261 17.72 9.38 -5.47
N GLN A 262 16.74 9.55 -6.35
CA GLN A 262 16.64 10.73 -7.22
C GLN A 262 16.36 12.01 -6.42
N LEU A 263 15.54 11.94 -5.37
CA LEU A 263 15.30 13.08 -4.48
C LEU A 263 16.55 13.50 -3.71
N GLU A 264 17.33 12.54 -3.20
CA GLU A 264 18.59 12.82 -2.52
C GLU A 264 19.58 13.50 -3.47
N GLU A 265 19.75 12.96 -4.69
CA GLU A 265 20.61 13.56 -5.73
C GLU A 265 20.17 15.01 -6.06
N MET A 266 18.87 15.24 -6.23
CA MET A 266 18.32 16.56 -6.50
C MET A 266 18.54 17.55 -5.36
N TYR A 267 18.35 17.11 -4.12
CA TYR A 267 18.55 17.91 -2.91
C TYR A 267 20.02 18.29 -2.73
N GLN A 268 20.93 17.31 -2.78
CA GLN A 268 22.37 17.53 -2.60
C GLN A 268 22.96 18.42 -3.71
N ALA A 269 22.45 18.30 -4.94
CA ALA A 269 22.85 19.16 -6.06
C ALA A 269 22.19 20.56 -6.05
N GLY A 270 21.28 20.85 -5.10
CA GLY A 270 20.54 22.12 -5.06
C GLY A 270 19.58 22.33 -6.24
N SER A 271 19.21 21.27 -6.95
CA SER A 271 18.36 21.31 -8.15
C SER A 271 16.88 20.99 -7.87
N LEU A 272 16.57 20.52 -6.66
CA LEU A 272 15.19 20.26 -6.24
C LEU A 272 14.38 21.56 -6.25
N ASN A 273 13.22 21.53 -6.93
CA ASN A 273 12.37 22.70 -7.12
C ASN A 273 10.90 22.29 -7.05
N LEU A 274 10.20 22.68 -5.99
CA LEU A 274 8.79 22.37 -5.76
C LEU A 274 7.83 23.12 -6.71
N HIS A 275 8.30 23.98 -7.61
CA HIS A 275 7.46 24.51 -8.70
C HIS A 275 7.52 23.64 -9.97
N ASN A 276 8.46 22.69 -10.04
CA ASN A 276 8.53 21.71 -11.11
C ASN A 276 7.60 20.53 -10.79
N GLN A 277 6.61 20.26 -11.64
CA GLN A 277 5.62 19.20 -11.41
C GLN A 277 6.24 17.81 -11.21
N SER A 278 7.30 17.46 -11.94
CA SER A 278 7.98 16.17 -11.78
C SER A 278 8.65 16.06 -10.42
N HIS A 279 9.28 17.14 -9.94
CA HIS A 279 9.87 17.17 -8.59
C HIS A 279 8.78 17.11 -7.52
N ARG A 280 7.66 17.82 -7.70
CA ARG A 280 6.49 17.75 -6.80
C ARG A 280 5.94 16.35 -6.68
N ASP A 281 5.74 15.66 -7.81
CA ASP A 281 5.24 14.28 -7.83
C ASP A 281 6.14 13.33 -7.03
N ARG A 282 7.47 13.53 -7.11
CA ARG A 282 8.45 12.74 -6.35
C ARG A 282 8.38 13.00 -4.86
N VAL A 283 8.30 14.27 -4.47
CA VAL A 283 8.17 14.66 -3.06
C VAL A 283 6.86 14.12 -2.49
N ILE A 284 5.76 14.21 -3.23
CA ILE A 284 4.49 13.58 -2.88
C ILE A 284 4.64 12.07 -2.73
N GLY A 285 5.34 11.40 -3.64
CA GLY A 285 5.62 9.96 -3.53
C GLY A 285 6.38 9.61 -2.25
N LEU A 286 7.38 10.40 -1.87
CA LEU A 286 8.11 10.22 -0.61
C LEU A 286 7.23 10.49 0.62
N MET A 287 6.35 11.49 0.56
CA MET A 287 5.36 11.76 1.61
C MET A 287 4.40 10.58 1.80
N MET A 288 3.95 9.96 0.71
CA MET A 288 3.09 8.77 0.77
C MET A 288 3.80 7.61 1.46
N THR A 289 5.05 7.29 1.07
CA THR A 289 5.84 6.27 1.76
C THR A 289 6.06 6.61 3.24
N ALA A 290 6.38 7.86 3.56
CA ALA A 290 6.59 8.28 4.95
C ALA A 290 5.33 8.14 5.83
N CYS A 291 4.15 8.38 5.25
CA CYS A 291 2.86 8.21 5.93
C CYS A 291 2.52 6.74 6.09
N ASP A 292 2.70 5.93 5.06
CA ASP A 292 2.46 4.49 5.07
C ASP A 292 3.30 3.79 6.16
N LEU A 293 4.56 4.17 6.28
CA LEU A 293 5.48 3.63 7.28
C LEU A 293 5.35 4.25 8.68
N CYS A 294 4.42 5.18 8.91
CA CYS A 294 4.43 6.02 10.13
C CYS A 294 4.21 5.27 11.45
N SER A 295 3.85 3.98 11.41
CA SER A 295 3.85 3.10 12.58
C SER A 295 5.21 3.07 13.29
N VAL A 296 6.31 3.20 12.54
CA VAL A 296 7.70 3.21 13.07
C VAL A 296 8.11 4.53 13.72
N THR A 297 7.22 5.54 13.71
CA THR A 297 7.44 6.86 14.32
C THR A 297 6.51 7.12 15.51
N LYS A 298 5.77 6.10 15.95
CA LYS A 298 4.95 6.15 17.16
C LYS A 298 5.79 5.81 18.38
N LEU A 299 5.18 5.97 19.56
CA LEU A 299 5.82 5.56 20.81
C LEU A 299 5.96 4.04 20.85
N TRP A 300 7.08 3.54 21.37
CA TRP A 300 7.41 2.12 21.49
C TRP A 300 6.27 1.14 21.80
N PRO A 301 5.38 1.38 22.79
CA PRO A 301 4.27 0.45 23.03
C PRO A 301 3.34 0.30 21.82
N VAL A 302 3.09 1.39 21.09
CA VAL A 302 2.27 1.41 19.87
C VAL A 302 3.03 0.75 18.73
N THR A 303 4.29 1.16 18.49
CA THR A 303 5.15 0.58 17.45
C THR A 303 5.24 -0.93 17.58
N LYS A 304 5.46 -1.44 18.80
CA LYS A 304 5.58 -2.88 19.08
C LYS A 304 4.27 -3.63 18.84
N LEU A 305 3.13 -3.07 19.23
CA LEU A 305 1.82 -3.68 18.96
C LEU A 305 1.58 -3.78 17.45
N THR A 306 1.81 -2.70 16.72
CA THR A 306 1.65 -2.69 15.26
C THR A 306 2.63 -3.63 14.56
N ALA A 307 3.86 -3.77 15.05
CA ALA A 307 4.80 -4.75 14.53
C ALA A 307 4.27 -6.19 14.66
N ASN A 308 3.57 -6.52 15.76
CA ASN A 308 2.93 -7.83 15.90
C ASN A 308 1.83 -8.03 14.85
N ASP A 309 1.03 -7.00 14.56
CA ASP A 309 -0.02 -7.06 13.52
C ASP A 309 0.60 -7.30 12.13
N ILE A 310 1.70 -6.59 11.80
CA ILE A 310 2.45 -6.76 10.55
C ILE A 310 2.96 -8.20 10.41
N TYR A 311 3.64 -8.72 11.44
CA TYR A 311 4.18 -10.09 11.39
C TYR A 311 3.08 -11.16 11.40
N ALA A 312 1.96 -10.93 12.09
CA ALA A 312 0.82 -11.84 12.03
C ALA A 312 0.29 -11.97 10.59
N GLU A 313 0.27 -10.88 9.82
CA GLU A 313 -0.11 -10.90 8.41
C GLU A 313 0.94 -11.60 7.54
N PHE A 314 2.24 -11.28 7.71
CA PHE A 314 3.32 -11.98 6.99
C PHE A 314 3.35 -13.48 7.24
N TRP A 315 3.10 -13.90 8.49
CA TRP A 315 3.06 -15.31 8.84
C TRP A 315 1.82 -16.01 8.28
N ALA A 316 0.68 -15.31 8.16
CA ALA A 316 -0.49 -15.86 7.48
C ALA A 316 -0.20 -16.12 6.00
N GLU A 317 0.46 -15.18 5.30
CA GLU A 317 0.92 -15.40 3.92
C GLU A 317 1.89 -16.58 3.83
N GLY A 318 2.89 -16.64 4.71
CA GLY A 318 3.87 -17.73 4.74
C GLY A 318 3.25 -19.11 5.00
N ASP A 319 2.22 -19.19 5.84
CA ASP A 319 1.48 -20.43 6.04
C ASP A 319 0.72 -20.88 4.78
N GLU A 320 0.12 -19.96 4.02
CA GLU A 320 -0.49 -20.27 2.73
C GLU A 320 0.55 -20.73 1.71
N MET A 321 1.76 -20.14 1.71
CA MET A 321 2.87 -20.62 0.88
C MET A 321 3.28 -22.05 1.24
N LYS A 322 3.40 -22.36 2.55
CA LYS A 322 3.74 -23.71 3.03
C LYS A 322 2.70 -24.75 2.60
N LYS A 323 1.40 -24.42 2.65
CA LYS A 323 0.32 -25.31 2.17
C LYS A 323 0.44 -25.65 0.68
N LEU A 324 1.02 -24.75 -0.11
CA LEU A 324 1.28 -24.92 -1.54
C LEU A 324 2.65 -25.57 -1.82
N GLY A 325 3.35 -26.06 -0.78
CA GLY A 325 4.65 -26.71 -0.90
C GLY A 325 5.81 -25.75 -1.13
N ILE A 326 5.63 -24.45 -0.87
CA ILE A 326 6.64 -23.42 -1.08
C ILE A 326 7.18 -22.96 0.27
N GLN A 327 8.50 -23.02 0.46
CA GLN A 327 9.14 -22.47 1.65
C GLN A 327 9.11 -20.94 1.62
N PRO A 328 8.55 -20.27 2.64
CA PRO A 328 8.57 -18.82 2.74
C PRO A 328 9.96 -18.33 3.15
N ILE A 329 10.22 -17.05 2.89
CA ILE A 329 11.41 -16.37 3.42
C ILE A 329 11.34 -16.25 4.96
N PRO A 330 12.47 -16.06 5.66
CA PRO A 330 12.49 -16.01 7.12
C PRO A 330 11.50 -15.03 7.74
N MET A 331 11.33 -13.86 7.12
CA MET A 331 10.40 -12.83 7.57
C MET A 331 8.93 -13.29 7.62
N MET A 332 8.53 -14.19 6.71
CA MET A 332 7.18 -14.74 6.60
C MET A 332 7.06 -16.11 7.29
N ASP A 333 8.13 -16.62 7.90
CA ASP A 333 8.13 -17.88 8.61
C ASP A 333 7.91 -17.66 10.12
N ARG A 334 6.73 -18.04 10.63
CA ARG A 334 6.42 -17.94 12.07
C ARG A 334 7.37 -18.74 12.97
N ASP A 335 8.02 -19.77 12.43
CA ASP A 335 8.97 -20.61 13.15
C ASP A 335 10.32 -19.88 13.35
N LYS A 336 10.55 -18.77 12.64
CA LYS A 336 11.75 -17.91 12.72
C LYS A 336 11.50 -16.59 13.42
N ARG A 337 10.49 -16.52 14.30
CA ARG A 337 10.13 -15.32 15.07
C ARG A 337 11.29 -14.69 15.86
N ASP A 338 12.29 -15.49 16.25
CA ASP A 338 13.44 -15.02 17.01
C ASP A 338 14.36 -14.10 16.17
N GLU A 339 14.25 -14.15 14.83
CA GLU A 339 14.96 -13.29 13.88
C GLU A 339 14.29 -11.91 13.70
N VAL A 340 13.04 -11.74 14.17
CA VAL A 340 12.24 -10.51 13.99
C VAL A 340 12.98 -9.24 14.43
N PRO A 341 13.60 -9.16 15.62
CA PRO A 341 14.30 -7.94 16.04
C PRO A 341 15.43 -7.56 15.08
N GLN A 342 16.19 -8.53 14.57
CA GLN A 342 17.25 -8.26 13.60
C GLN A 342 16.68 -7.82 12.25
N GLY A 343 15.61 -8.47 11.78
CA GLY A 343 14.91 -8.09 10.56
C GLY A 343 14.37 -6.66 10.62
N GLN A 344 13.80 -6.25 11.76
CA GLN A 344 13.32 -4.89 12.00
C GLN A 344 14.48 -3.88 12.00
N LEU A 345 15.60 -4.15 12.67
CA LEU A 345 16.78 -3.26 12.58
C LEU A 345 17.27 -3.08 11.14
N GLY A 346 17.23 -4.16 10.34
CA GLY A 346 17.50 -4.09 8.90
C GLY A 346 16.54 -3.16 8.16
N PHE A 347 15.24 -3.31 8.38
CA PHE A 347 14.21 -2.46 7.77
C PHE A 347 14.40 -0.98 8.11
N TYR A 348 14.64 -0.66 9.39
CA TYR A 348 14.86 0.73 9.81
C TYR A 348 16.07 1.36 9.12
N ASN A 349 17.19 0.63 9.01
CA ASN A 349 18.40 1.13 8.38
C ASN A 349 18.26 1.28 6.85
N ALA A 350 17.59 0.32 6.20
CA ALA A 350 17.47 0.29 4.74
C ALA A 350 16.36 1.19 4.20
N VAL A 351 15.26 1.34 4.95
CA VAL A 351 14.02 1.98 4.48
C VAL A 351 13.64 3.17 5.35
N ALA A 352 13.29 2.95 6.62
CA ALA A 352 12.63 3.98 7.43
C ALA A 352 13.51 5.20 7.70
N ILE A 353 14.73 5.01 8.23
CA ILE A 353 15.66 6.12 8.54
C ILE A 353 16.02 6.91 7.27
N PRO A 354 16.40 6.28 6.14
CA PRO A 354 16.62 7.00 4.88
C PRO A 354 15.39 7.78 4.41
N CYS A 355 14.20 7.20 4.50
CA CYS A 355 12.94 7.83 4.10
C CYS A 355 12.71 9.13 4.88
N TYR A 356 12.73 9.06 6.21
CA TYR A 356 12.49 10.23 7.06
C TYR A 356 13.65 11.23 7.00
N THR A 357 14.88 10.78 6.76
CA THR A 357 16.03 11.69 6.58
C THR A 357 15.85 12.56 5.34
N THR A 358 15.57 11.95 4.19
CA THR A 358 15.33 12.71 2.95
C THR A 358 14.05 13.56 3.07
N LEU A 359 13.00 13.05 3.73
CA LEU A 359 11.78 13.85 3.94
C LEU A 359 12.06 15.10 4.78
N THR A 360 12.80 14.98 5.88
CA THR A 360 13.16 16.11 6.74
C THR A 360 14.06 17.13 6.03
N GLN A 361 14.99 16.68 5.19
CA GLN A 361 15.79 17.59 4.37
C GLN A 361 14.91 18.46 3.45
N ILE A 362 13.87 17.87 2.86
CA ILE A 362 12.98 18.54 1.91
C ILE A 362 11.90 19.35 2.62
N LEU A 363 11.34 18.81 3.71
CA LEU A 363 10.25 19.37 4.52
C LEU A 363 10.70 19.41 5.99
N PRO A 364 11.51 20.41 6.42
CA PRO A 364 12.10 20.48 7.76
C PRO A 364 11.12 20.34 8.94
N PRO A 365 9.87 20.85 8.87
CA PRO A 365 8.89 20.64 9.94
C PRO A 365 8.52 19.17 10.23
N THR A 366 8.94 18.23 9.38
CA THR A 366 8.76 16.78 9.58
C THR A 366 9.84 16.11 10.45
N GLU A 367 10.85 16.85 10.92
CA GLU A 367 11.90 16.36 11.84
C GLU A 367 11.38 15.49 13.00
N PRO A 368 10.22 15.76 13.64
CA PRO A 368 9.70 14.88 14.70
C PRO A 368 9.53 13.42 14.27
N LEU A 369 9.20 13.15 13.00
CA LEU A 369 9.09 11.78 12.46
C LEU A 369 10.45 11.08 12.44
N LEU A 370 11.50 11.77 11.95
CA LEU A 370 12.86 11.24 11.93
C LEU A 370 13.39 10.98 13.34
N LYS A 371 13.17 11.93 14.25
CA LYS A 371 13.57 11.80 15.65
C LYS A 371 12.90 10.59 16.31
N ALA A 372 11.59 10.44 16.15
CA ALA A 372 10.86 9.29 16.68
C ALA A 372 11.38 7.98 16.07
N CYS A 373 11.54 7.90 14.74
CA CYS A 373 12.09 6.73 14.06
C CYS A 373 13.46 6.31 14.62
N ARG A 374 14.35 7.26 14.93
CA ARG A 374 15.67 6.97 15.52
C ARG A 374 15.59 6.49 16.98
N VAL A 375 14.67 7.05 17.76
CA VAL A 375 14.43 6.59 19.15
C VAL A 375 13.90 5.16 19.16
N GLU A 376 12.98 4.84 18.26
CA GLU A 376 12.42 3.50 18.12
C GLU A 376 13.48 2.48 17.67
N PHE A 377 14.31 2.86 16.70
CA PHE A 377 15.47 2.06 16.29
C PHE A 377 16.41 1.75 17.46
N GLN A 378 16.77 2.77 18.25
CA GLN A 378 17.66 2.61 19.40
C GLN A 378 17.02 1.72 20.48
N THR A 379 15.73 1.91 20.75
CA THR A 379 14.96 1.11 21.72
C THR A 379 14.94 -0.37 21.33
N LEU A 380 14.73 -0.66 20.04
CA LEU A 380 14.78 -2.02 19.50
C LEU A 380 16.18 -2.62 19.60
N ALA A 381 17.22 -1.84 19.27
CA ALA A 381 18.61 -2.29 19.34
C ALA A 381 19.03 -2.64 20.78
N ASP A 382 18.67 -1.79 21.75
CA ASP A 382 18.95 -2.04 23.17
C ASP A 382 18.14 -3.25 23.69
N ALA A 383 16.87 -3.39 23.31
CA ALA A 383 16.06 -4.55 23.67
C ALA A 383 16.64 -5.87 23.13
N LYS A 384 17.11 -5.87 21.87
CA LYS A 384 17.79 -7.03 21.27
C LYS A 384 19.08 -7.37 22.02
N ALA A 385 19.91 -6.37 22.34
CA ALA A 385 21.16 -6.60 23.07
C ALA A 385 20.90 -7.26 24.44
N VAL A 386 19.91 -6.78 25.20
CA VAL A 386 19.53 -7.37 26.49
C VAL A 386 19.09 -8.83 26.32
N TYR A 387 18.29 -9.14 25.27
CA TYR A 387 17.85 -10.50 24.98
C TYR A 387 19.01 -11.44 24.64
N CYS A 388 19.95 -11.00 23.79
CA CYS A 388 21.14 -11.78 23.43
C CYS A 388 22.00 -12.09 24.67
N VAL A 389 22.21 -11.12 25.56
CA VAL A 389 22.98 -11.32 26.80
C VAL A 389 22.27 -12.29 27.76
N ALA A 390 20.95 -12.25 27.83
CA ALA A 390 20.17 -13.19 28.64
C ALA A 390 20.27 -14.63 28.10
N GLN A 391 20.28 -14.81 26.77
CA GLN A 391 20.36 -16.14 26.14
C GLN A 391 21.77 -16.76 26.19
N THR A 392 22.84 -15.96 26.13
CA THR A 392 24.23 -16.47 26.18
C THR A 392 24.72 -16.79 27.59
N GLY A 393 23.89 -16.63 28.62
CA GLY A 393 24.27 -16.87 30.02
C GLY A 393 25.32 -15.88 30.56
N GLN A 394 25.66 -14.83 29.79
CA GLN A 394 26.68 -13.86 30.16
C GLN A 394 26.24 -12.88 31.28
N MET A 395 25.01 -12.97 31.77
CA MET A 395 24.59 -12.27 33.00
C MET A 395 25.50 -12.60 34.20
N VAL A 396 26.04 -13.82 34.28
CA VAL A 396 26.95 -14.21 35.36
C VAL A 396 28.32 -13.53 35.20
N LEU A 397 28.81 -13.40 33.96
CA LEU A 397 30.07 -12.71 33.65
C LEU A 397 29.99 -11.20 33.85
N ALA A 398 28.85 -10.58 33.50
CA ALA A 398 28.59 -9.16 33.77
C ALA A 398 28.45 -8.88 35.28
N ALA A 399 27.82 -9.79 36.04
CA ALA A 399 27.77 -9.70 37.50
C ALA A 399 29.16 -9.83 38.14
N HIS A 400 30.01 -10.73 37.64
CA HIS A 400 31.40 -10.88 38.10
C HIS A 400 32.29 -9.68 37.72
N ALA A 401 32.05 -9.04 36.57
CA ALA A 401 32.78 -7.84 36.15
C ALA A 401 32.37 -6.59 36.96
N MET A 402 31.11 -6.49 37.40
CA MET A 402 30.65 -5.44 38.32
C MET A 402 31.20 -5.63 39.74
N ASP A 403 31.42 -6.87 40.19
CA ASP A 403 32.05 -7.19 41.48
C ASP A 403 33.56 -6.84 41.50
N GLN A 404 34.19 -6.75 40.33
CA GLN A 404 35.60 -6.33 40.14
C GLN A 404 35.80 -4.80 39.99
N GLY A 405 34.78 -3.99 40.27
CA GLY A 405 34.93 -2.53 40.33
C GLY A 405 35.07 -1.80 38.99
N ARG A 406 34.68 -2.43 37.86
CA ARG A 406 34.61 -1.75 36.55
C ARG A 406 33.34 -0.91 36.45
N SER A 407 33.44 0.27 35.82
CA SER A 407 32.29 1.18 35.63
C SER A 407 31.17 0.50 34.82
N LYS A 408 29.92 0.70 35.23
CA LYS A 408 28.71 0.17 34.54
C LYS A 408 28.68 0.54 33.05
N ASP A 409 29.23 1.70 32.68
CA ASP A 409 29.26 2.18 31.31
C ASP A 409 30.21 1.38 30.41
N ILE A 410 31.31 0.85 30.99
CA ILE A 410 32.31 0.05 30.26
C ILE A 410 31.74 -1.35 29.96
N CYS A 411 31.07 -1.98 30.93
CA CYS A 411 30.40 -3.27 30.69
C CYS A 411 29.28 -3.15 29.66
N ALA A 412 28.49 -2.07 29.68
CA ALA A 412 27.45 -1.84 28.68
C ALA A 412 28.04 -1.64 27.27
N ALA A 413 29.18 -0.95 27.14
CA ALA A 413 29.87 -0.76 25.87
C ALA A 413 30.50 -2.07 25.34
N GLU A 414 31.10 -2.90 26.20
CA GLU A 414 31.66 -4.21 25.82
C GLU A 414 30.56 -5.21 25.43
N LEU A 415 29.41 -5.22 26.13
CA LEU A 415 28.24 -6.04 25.76
C LEU A 415 27.62 -5.58 24.43
N LYS A 416 27.61 -4.27 24.15
CA LYS A 416 27.24 -3.71 22.83
C LYS A 416 28.21 -4.16 21.74
N GLY A 417 29.50 -4.27 22.04
CA GLY A 417 30.53 -4.78 21.13
C GLY A 417 30.40 -6.28 20.81
N LEU A 418 29.98 -7.10 21.78
CA LEU A 418 29.78 -8.55 21.59
C LEU A 418 28.52 -8.88 20.77
N CYS A 419 27.49 -8.02 20.80
CA CYS A 419 26.30 -8.15 19.96
C CYS A 419 26.47 -7.50 18.56
N ALA A 420 27.58 -6.79 18.34
CA ALA A 420 27.93 -6.18 17.05
C ALA A 420 28.61 -7.20 16.14
N GLU A 421 27.96 -8.32 15.87
CA GLU A 421 28.19 -8.94 14.56
C GLU A 421 27.64 -7.95 13.52
N ASN A 422 28.52 -7.52 12.60
CA ASN A 422 28.13 -6.77 11.41
C ASN A 422 26.84 -7.39 10.85
N PRO A 423 25.84 -6.59 10.43
CA PRO A 423 24.70 -7.15 9.72
C PRO A 423 25.28 -7.95 8.56
N SER A 424 25.12 -9.28 8.58
CA SER A 424 25.43 -10.09 7.42
C SER A 424 24.70 -9.46 6.25
N GLY A 425 25.40 -9.25 5.12
CA GLY A 425 24.81 -8.65 3.92
C GLY A 425 23.52 -9.36 3.48
N ASP A 426 23.34 -10.61 3.92
CA ASP A 426 22.14 -11.42 3.69
C ASP A 426 20.84 -10.84 4.26
N ASN A 427 20.84 -10.10 5.37
CA ASN A 427 19.60 -9.56 5.95
C ASN A 427 19.16 -8.23 5.31
N LEU A 428 20.12 -7.40 4.88
CA LEU A 428 19.85 -6.26 3.99
C LEU A 428 19.25 -6.76 2.66
N ASN A 429 19.78 -7.86 2.13
CA ASN A 429 19.26 -8.52 0.94
C ASN A 429 17.81 -9.02 1.11
N GLN A 430 17.34 -9.41 2.31
CA GLN A 430 15.98 -9.96 2.46
C GLN A 430 14.89 -8.92 2.18
N TRP A 431 14.97 -7.72 2.76
CA TRP A 431 13.98 -6.67 2.51
C TRP A 431 14.07 -6.14 1.08
N GLU A 432 15.29 -5.96 0.55
CA GLU A 432 15.45 -5.57 -0.86
C GLU A 432 14.89 -6.63 -1.82
N LYS A 433 15.08 -7.92 -1.54
CA LYS A 433 14.51 -9.03 -2.34
C LYS A 433 12.98 -9.07 -2.30
N VAL A 434 12.39 -8.89 -1.11
CA VAL A 434 10.92 -8.81 -0.96
C VAL A 434 10.37 -7.63 -1.74
N ILE A 435 11.00 -6.47 -1.59
CA ILE A 435 10.52 -5.22 -2.18
C ILE A 435 10.77 -5.18 -3.69
N ARG A 436 11.85 -5.76 -4.21
CA ARG A 436 12.20 -5.75 -5.64
C ARG A 436 11.63 -6.94 -6.44
N GLY A 437 11.01 -7.93 -5.77
CA GLY A 437 10.50 -9.13 -6.44
C GLY A 437 11.59 -10.00 -7.11
N GLU A 438 12.86 -9.81 -6.73
CA GLU A 438 14.05 -10.34 -7.43
C GLU A 438 14.29 -11.85 -7.24
N GLU A 439 13.45 -12.58 -6.50
CA GLU A 439 13.53 -14.05 -6.44
C GLU A 439 12.60 -14.78 -7.44
N SER A 440 11.96 -14.06 -8.36
CA SER A 440 11.27 -14.67 -9.51
C SER A 440 12.23 -15.32 -10.52
N ALA A 441 13.53 -14.96 -10.51
CA ALA A 441 14.46 -15.33 -11.57
C ALA A 441 15.36 -16.56 -11.30
N LEU A 442 15.37 -17.14 -10.10
CA LEU A 442 16.41 -18.09 -9.69
C LEU A 442 15.96 -19.55 -9.53
N TRP A 443 14.93 -20.04 -10.24
CA TRP A 443 14.58 -21.48 -10.19
C TRP A 443 14.08 -22.10 -11.50
N ILE A 444 14.44 -21.57 -12.67
CA ILE A 444 14.35 -22.37 -13.91
C ILE A 444 15.50 -23.36 -13.93
N SER A 445 15.43 -24.38 -13.07
CA SER A 445 16.07 -25.66 -13.36
C SER A 445 15.14 -26.36 -14.34
N ALA A 446 15.35 -26.13 -15.63
CA ALA A 446 14.76 -26.98 -16.67
C ALA A 446 15.13 -28.44 -16.34
N PRO A 447 14.21 -29.42 -16.46
CA PRO A 447 14.59 -30.81 -16.40
C PRO A 447 15.61 -31.04 -17.50
N THR A 448 16.78 -31.54 -17.13
CA THR A 448 17.80 -31.98 -18.07
C THR A 448 17.18 -33.01 -19.01
N ALA A 449 16.94 -32.60 -20.27
CA ALA A 449 16.55 -33.51 -21.33
C ALA A 449 17.70 -34.50 -21.52
N GLY A 450 17.53 -35.70 -20.96
CA GLY A 450 18.40 -36.84 -21.21
C GLY A 450 18.39 -37.14 -22.70
N LYS A 451 19.57 -37.11 -23.32
CA LYS A 451 19.80 -37.69 -24.65
C LYS A 451 19.56 -39.20 -24.56
N GLY A 452 18.49 -39.67 -25.19
CA GLY A 452 18.18 -41.09 -25.41
C GLY A 452 17.34 -41.23 -26.69
N PRO A 453 17.48 -42.32 -27.45
CA PRO A 453 17.53 -42.27 -28.91
C PRO A 453 16.16 -42.18 -29.60
N SER A 454 16.22 -41.61 -30.81
CA SER A 454 15.17 -41.62 -31.83
C SER A 454 14.56 -43.02 -32.01
N GLU A 455 13.28 -43.17 -31.68
CA GLU A 455 12.43 -44.19 -32.29
C GLU A 455 11.14 -43.56 -32.81
N LYS A 456 10.96 -43.74 -34.13
CA LYS A 456 9.80 -43.34 -34.92
C LYS A 456 8.60 -44.18 -34.48
N LEU A 457 7.46 -43.53 -34.20
CA LEU A 457 6.16 -44.21 -34.17
C LEU A 457 5.35 -43.80 -35.40
N PRO A 458 4.73 -44.78 -36.11
CA PRO A 458 4.17 -44.57 -37.43
C PRO A 458 2.76 -43.96 -37.37
N VAL A 459 2.49 -43.13 -38.36
CA VAL A 459 1.17 -42.65 -38.75
C VAL A 459 0.33 -43.84 -39.22
N LYS A 460 -0.89 -43.98 -38.71
CA LYS A 460 -1.98 -44.66 -39.40
C LYS A 460 -3.22 -43.78 -39.41
N VAL A 461 -3.67 -43.54 -40.63
CA VAL A 461 -4.94 -42.92 -41.03
C VAL A 461 -5.85 -44.07 -41.50
N ASP A 462 -7.17 -43.81 -41.50
CA ASP A 462 -8.32 -44.64 -41.94
C ASP A 462 -8.85 -45.63 -40.87
N ASP A 463 -10.14 -45.70 -40.52
CA ASP A 463 -11.43 -45.18 -41.06
C ASP A 463 -12.33 -44.61 -39.96
#